data_AF-A0A382P5W1-F1
#
_entry.id   AF-A0A382P5W1-F1
#
_cell.length_a   1.000
_cell.length_b   1.000
_cell.length_c   1.000
_cell.angle_alpha   90.00
_cell.angle_beta   90.00
_cell.angle_gamma   90.00
#
_symmetry.space_group_name_H-M   'P 1'
#
loop_
_entity.id
_entity.type
_entity.pdbx_description
1 polymer ?
#
loop_
_entity_poly.entity_id
_entity_poly.type
_entity_poly.pdbx_seq_one_letter_code
_entity_poly.pdbx_strand_id
1 'polypeptide(L)'
;MSQGISISGMGSGLDTDLIIKQLMDIERRPVTLLQRRQIELEQEKAAIRSINSGLLSLKDSVEKLESDDLFSIVNANSDDSGRVSVSANNEAAAGTFSVEVVELAQSRRLSSRSFGSISESLGLSGDFTISGKGVELVADDSLLNVRDKINAADAGVSAQILTVASGDTRMILTAEEVGADGFSIQDASSANVLQGLGFTSSSTDIKNAFASGGRSGQFLASDQAVGTLLGLGSSPSGTISVGDEEVAIDLATDTLEGIRDKINAAAPTGVTATVST
;
A
#
# COMPACT_ATOMS: atom_id res chain seq x y z
N MET A 1 -55.93 -60.87 57.72
CA MET A 1 -54.87 -60.55 56.74
C MET A 1 -55.33 -59.31 56.00
N SER A 2 -54.49 -58.28 55.96
CA SER A 2 -54.84 -56.91 55.56
C SER A 2 -55.80 -56.19 56.51
N GLN A 3 -55.36 -55.03 56.98
CA GLN A 3 -56.08 -53.76 57.15
C GLN A 3 -55.12 -52.90 57.99
N GLY A 4 -54.43 -51.90 57.49
CA GLY A 4 -54.63 -50.99 56.37
C GLY A 4 -54.10 -49.66 56.91
N ILE A 5 -53.00 -49.15 56.35
CA ILE A 5 -52.54 -47.81 56.70
C ILE A 5 -53.56 -46.85 56.09
N SER A 6 -54.36 -46.20 56.93
CA SER A 6 -55.18 -45.06 56.55
C SER A 6 -54.93 -43.93 57.55
N ILE A 7 -53.88 -43.17 57.31
CA ILE A 7 -53.70 -41.84 57.89
C ILE A 7 -54.41 -40.87 56.94
N SER A 8 -55.68 -40.57 57.24
CA SER A 8 -56.41 -39.46 56.63
C SER A 8 -56.43 -38.33 57.65
N GLY A 9 -55.90 -37.19 57.24
CA GLY A 9 -55.69 -36.01 58.07
C GLY A 9 -56.96 -35.36 58.61
N MET A 10 -56.71 -34.32 59.41
CA MET A 10 -57.64 -33.49 60.20
C MET A 10 -57.93 -34.02 61.61
N GLY A 11 -56.96 -33.96 62.53
CA GLY A 11 -57.27 -34.11 63.96
C GLY A 11 -56.13 -34.38 64.95
N SER A 12 -54.91 -34.70 64.51
CA SER A 12 -53.87 -35.24 65.42
C SER A 12 -52.91 -34.21 66.06
N GLY A 13 -52.97 -32.91 65.74
CA GLY A 13 -51.97 -31.95 66.23
C GLY A 13 -50.52 -32.23 65.80
N LEU A 14 -50.32 -33.23 64.94
CA LEU A 14 -49.07 -33.53 64.26
C LEU A 14 -49.03 -32.70 63.00
N ASP A 15 -48.17 -31.68 63.00
CA ASP A 15 -47.88 -30.85 61.84
C ASP A 15 -47.02 -31.68 60.87
N THR A 16 -47.70 -32.49 60.05
CA THR A 16 -47.09 -33.32 59.02
C THR A 16 -46.31 -32.50 58.01
N ASP A 17 -46.68 -31.24 57.79
CA ASP A 17 -45.93 -30.33 56.93
C ASP A 17 -44.58 -29.96 57.59
N LEU A 18 -44.55 -29.77 58.91
CA LEU A 18 -43.32 -29.59 59.68
C LEU A 18 -42.41 -30.81 59.63
N ILE A 19 -42.95 -32.03 59.79
CA ILE A 19 -42.17 -33.27 59.75
C ILE A 19 -41.62 -33.51 58.33
N ILE A 20 -42.43 -33.29 57.29
CA ILE A 20 -42.00 -33.38 55.89
C ILE A 20 -40.92 -32.34 55.60
N LYS A 21 -41.07 -31.10 56.07
CA LYS A 21 -40.02 -30.07 55.95
C LYS A 21 -38.73 -30.48 56.64
N GLN A 22 -38.80 -30.97 57.88
CA GLN A 22 -37.62 -31.42 58.63
C GLN A 22 -36.91 -32.62 57.96
N LEU A 23 -37.66 -33.57 57.40
CA LEU A 23 -37.08 -34.68 56.62
C LEU A 23 -36.48 -34.20 55.31
N MET A 24 -37.15 -33.28 54.59
CA MET A 24 -36.60 -32.65 53.39
C MET A 24 -35.33 -31.85 53.68
N ASP A 25 -35.25 -31.17 54.83
CA ASP A 25 -34.06 -30.42 55.24
C ASP A 25 -32.88 -31.35 55.55
N ILE A 26 -33.14 -32.52 56.15
CA ILE A 26 -32.13 -33.57 56.35
C ILE A 26 -31.66 -34.14 55.01
N GLU A 27 -32.61 -34.48 54.12
CA GLU A 27 -32.32 -35.00 52.78
C GLU A 27 -31.59 -33.97 51.89
N ARG A 28 -31.75 -32.67 52.16
CA ARG A 28 -31.02 -31.58 51.49
C ARG A 28 -29.62 -31.32 52.04
N ARG A 29 -29.23 -31.87 53.20
CA ARG A 29 -27.88 -31.67 53.76
C ARG A 29 -26.73 -31.99 52.79
N PRO A 30 -26.76 -33.09 52.01
CA PRO A 30 -25.74 -33.37 51.00
C PRO A 30 -25.65 -32.27 49.93
N VAL A 31 -26.78 -31.69 49.52
CA VAL A 31 -26.84 -30.57 48.57
C VAL A 31 -26.17 -29.33 49.16
N THR A 32 -26.49 -28.99 50.41
CA THR A 32 -25.85 -27.85 51.11
C THR A 32 -24.33 -28.04 51.25
N LEU A 33 -23.89 -29.27 51.54
CA LEU A 33 -22.46 -29.59 51.61
C LEU A 33 -21.76 -29.46 50.25
N LEU A 34 -22.40 -29.92 49.17
CA LEU A 34 -21.89 -29.76 47.80
C LEU A 34 -21.86 -28.29 47.37
N GLN A 35 -22.90 -27.50 47.69
CA GLN A 35 -22.93 -26.05 47.43
C GLN A 35 -21.80 -25.32 48.18
N ARG A 36 -21.55 -25.68 49.44
CA ARG A 36 -20.42 -25.11 50.20
C ARG A 36 -19.08 -25.45 49.56
N ARG A 37 -18.90 -26.71 49.12
CA ARG A 37 -17.69 -27.14 48.41
C ARG A 37 -17.53 -26.46 47.05
N GLN A 38 -18.62 -26.19 46.34
CA GLN A 38 -18.60 -25.41 45.11
C GLN A 38 -18.09 -23.99 45.36
N ILE A 39 -18.62 -23.30 46.38
CA ILE A 39 -18.18 -21.94 46.73
C ILE A 39 -16.69 -21.91 47.10
N GLU A 40 -16.22 -22.90 47.87
CA GLU A 40 -14.81 -23.02 48.24
C GLU A 40 -13.90 -23.22 47.02
N LEU A 41 -14.27 -24.11 46.09
CA LEU A 41 -13.55 -24.33 44.84
C LEU A 41 -13.60 -23.11 43.90
N GLU A 42 -14.70 -22.34 43.89
CA GLU A 42 -14.81 -21.10 43.12
C GLU A 42 -13.87 -20.02 43.67
N GLN A 43 -13.75 -19.90 45.00
CA GLN A 43 -12.79 -19.00 45.66
C GLN A 43 -11.35 -19.41 45.38
N GLU A 44 -11.03 -20.71 45.48
CA GLU A 44 -9.71 -21.25 45.14
C GLU A 44 -9.35 -20.97 43.68
N LYS A 45 -10.27 -21.22 42.76
CA LYS A 45 -10.11 -20.91 41.33
C LYS A 45 -9.88 -19.42 41.08
N ALA A 46 -10.60 -18.54 41.79
CA ALA A 46 -10.41 -17.09 41.69
C ALA A 46 -9.02 -16.67 42.20
N ALA A 47 -8.56 -17.23 43.31
CA ALA A 47 -7.22 -16.97 43.85
C ALA A 47 -6.11 -17.43 42.87
N ILE A 48 -6.23 -18.64 42.29
CA ILE A 48 -5.28 -19.15 41.29
C ILE A 48 -5.27 -18.26 40.04
N ARG A 49 -6.44 -17.81 39.56
CA ARG A 49 -6.53 -16.88 38.42
C ARG A 49 -5.83 -15.55 38.70
N SER A 50 -6.01 -15.01 39.91
CA SER A 50 -5.33 -13.78 40.33
C SER A 50 -3.81 -13.95 40.32
N ILE A 51 -3.30 -15.04 40.89
CA ILE A 51 -1.86 -15.36 40.87
C ILE A 51 -1.35 -15.49 39.42
N ASN A 52 -2.06 -16.21 38.56
CA ASN A 52 -1.68 -16.37 37.16
C ASN A 52 -1.62 -15.01 36.45
N SER A 53 -2.63 -14.15 36.65
CA SER A 53 -2.62 -12.80 36.07
C SER A 53 -1.47 -11.94 36.59
N GLY A 54 -1.12 -12.03 37.87
CA GLY A 54 0.03 -11.34 38.44
C GLY A 54 1.35 -11.84 37.87
N LEU A 55 1.47 -13.15 37.67
CA LEU A 55 2.67 -13.77 37.10
C LEU A 55 2.82 -13.44 35.61
N LEU A 56 1.73 -13.38 34.85
CA LEU A 56 1.72 -12.92 33.46
C LEU A 56 2.16 -11.46 33.37
N SER A 57 1.61 -10.57 34.19
CA SER A 57 2.05 -9.16 34.22
C SER A 57 3.54 -9.03 34.57
N LEU A 58 4.04 -9.83 35.51
CA LEU A 58 5.46 -9.84 35.85
C LEU A 58 6.32 -10.34 34.69
N LYS A 59 5.90 -11.43 34.03
CA LYS A 59 6.57 -11.96 32.84
C LYS A 59 6.66 -10.89 31.74
N ASP A 60 5.55 -10.21 31.45
CA ASP A 60 5.52 -9.14 30.44
C ASP A 60 6.44 -7.96 30.81
N SER A 61 6.55 -7.63 32.11
CA SER A 61 7.50 -6.61 32.58
C SER A 61 8.96 -7.05 32.42
N VAL A 62 9.28 -8.31 32.71
CA VAL A 62 10.65 -8.83 32.58
C VAL A 62 11.06 -8.98 31.12
N GLU A 63 10.18 -9.46 30.24
CA GLU A 63 10.45 -9.57 28.80
C GLU A 63 10.74 -8.20 28.18
N LYS A 64 10.08 -7.13 28.64
CA LYS A 64 10.42 -5.77 28.22
C LYS A 64 11.83 -5.36 28.63
N LEU A 65 12.28 -5.76 29.81
CA LEU A 65 13.60 -5.43 30.36
C LEU A 65 14.75 -6.27 29.76
N GLU A 66 14.44 -7.40 29.14
CA GLU A 66 15.42 -8.27 28.47
C GLU A 66 15.93 -7.66 27.14
N SER A 67 15.21 -6.69 26.57
CA SER A 67 15.60 -6.10 25.29
C SER A 67 16.88 -5.26 25.41
N ASP A 68 17.93 -5.67 24.69
CA ASP A 68 19.21 -4.93 24.58
C ASP A 68 19.01 -3.48 24.09
N ASP A 69 17.95 -3.25 23.31
CA ASP A 69 17.50 -1.94 22.82
C ASP A 69 17.23 -0.92 23.93
N LEU A 70 16.93 -1.35 25.15
CA LEU A 70 16.73 -0.43 26.28
C LEU A 70 18.03 0.20 26.77
N PHE A 71 19.18 -0.43 26.50
CA PHE A 71 20.47 -0.02 27.05
C PHE A 71 21.35 0.71 26.04
N SER A 72 20.98 0.69 24.77
CA SER A 72 21.64 1.37 23.66
C SER A 72 20.86 2.60 23.16
N ILE A 73 20.00 3.19 23.99
CA ILE A 73 19.18 4.35 23.61
C ILE A 73 20.08 5.54 23.26
N VAL A 74 19.98 5.99 22.01
CA VAL A 74 20.61 7.22 21.54
C VAL A 74 19.55 8.31 21.40
N ASN A 75 19.75 9.41 22.11
CA ASN A 75 18.89 10.59 21.98
C ASN A 75 19.47 11.52 20.91
N ALA A 76 18.63 11.92 19.95
CA ALA A 76 18.97 12.96 18.98
C ALA A 76 18.29 14.26 19.39
N ASN A 77 19.06 15.35 19.43
CA ASN A 77 18.55 16.70 19.65
C ASN A 77 19.01 17.59 18.49
N SER A 78 18.17 18.54 18.10
CA SER A 78 18.50 19.59 17.13
C SER A 78 18.43 20.93 17.83
N ASP A 79 19.43 21.78 17.56
CA ASP A 79 19.47 23.15 18.08
C ASP A 79 18.40 24.06 17.45
N ASP A 80 17.86 23.67 16.29
CA ASP A 80 16.80 24.38 15.57
C ASP A 80 15.77 23.38 15.00
N SER A 81 14.93 22.86 15.88
CA SER A 81 13.89 21.87 15.55
C SER A 81 12.78 22.40 14.64
N GLY A 82 12.66 23.73 14.49
CA GLY A 82 11.75 24.35 13.53
C GLY A 82 12.21 24.23 12.08
N ARG A 83 13.52 24.04 11.87
CA ARG A 83 14.12 23.84 10.54
C ARG A 83 14.41 22.38 10.25
N VAL A 84 15.03 21.68 11.21
CA VAL A 84 15.42 20.27 11.06
C VAL A 84 15.11 19.54 12.35
N SER A 85 14.16 18.61 12.28
CA SER A 85 13.95 17.62 13.33
C SER A 85 14.81 16.39 13.06
N VAL A 86 15.28 15.76 14.14
CA VAL A 86 16.12 14.56 14.07
C VAL A 86 15.57 13.52 15.03
N SER A 87 15.65 12.25 14.64
CA SER A 87 15.42 11.10 15.50
C SER A 87 16.59 10.14 15.35
N ALA A 88 16.87 9.36 16.39
CA ALA A 88 17.88 8.31 16.38
C ALA A 88 17.24 6.98 16.77
N ASN A 89 17.77 5.91 16.21
CA ASN A 89 17.52 4.54 16.65
C ASN A 89 18.71 4.06 17.51
N ASN A 90 18.61 2.85 18.05
CA ASN A 90 19.63 2.27 18.95
C ASN A 90 20.93 1.86 18.24
N GLU A 91 20.95 1.91 16.90
CA GLU A 91 22.14 1.66 16.08
C GLU A 91 22.90 2.95 15.76
N ALA A 92 22.34 4.12 16.09
CA ALA A 92 22.94 5.40 15.77
C ALA A 92 24.28 5.59 16.52
N ALA A 93 25.28 6.12 15.83
CA ALA A 93 26.53 6.49 16.48
C ALA A 93 26.34 7.77 17.30
N ALA A 94 26.78 7.77 18.56
CA ALA A 94 26.80 8.96 19.38
C ALA A 94 27.80 9.98 18.82
N GLY A 95 27.35 11.22 18.60
CA GLY A 95 28.20 12.28 18.06
C GLY A 95 27.46 13.60 17.87
N THR A 96 28.21 14.62 17.46
CA THR A 96 27.68 15.93 17.08
C THR A 96 27.81 16.09 15.58
N PHE A 97 26.71 16.47 14.93
CA PHE A 97 26.64 16.68 13.49
C PHE A 97 26.30 18.13 13.20
N SER A 98 27.02 18.74 12.24
CA SER A 98 26.68 20.05 11.70
C SER A 98 25.90 19.86 10.40
N VAL A 99 24.67 20.37 10.37
CA VAL A 99 23.76 20.24 9.22
C VAL A 99 23.48 21.61 8.65
N GLU A 100 23.73 21.78 7.36
CA GLU A 100 23.39 22.97 6.59
C GLU A 100 22.31 22.62 5.56
N VAL A 101 21.19 23.34 5.60
CA VAL A 101 20.09 23.16 4.63
C VAL A 101 20.34 24.09 3.44
N VAL A 102 20.73 23.52 2.31
CA VAL A 102 21.00 24.27 1.07
C VAL A 102 19.71 24.50 0.28
N GLU A 103 18.96 23.42 0.03
CA GLU A 103 17.71 23.45 -0.72
C GLU A 103 16.77 22.35 -0.20
N LEU A 104 15.46 22.64 -0.20
CA LEU A 104 14.46 21.64 0.16
C LEU A 104 14.14 20.78 -1.06
N ALA A 105 14.00 19.47 -0.86
CA ALA A 105 13.42 18.61 -1.87
C ALA A 105 12.00 19.11 -2.22
N GLN A 106 11.74 19.31 -3.50
CA GLN A 106 10.44 19.72 -4.01
C GLN A 106 9.82 18.57 -4.81
N SER A 107 8.49 18.51 -4.82
CA SER A 107 7.76 17.60 -5.70
C SER A 107 7.66 18.20 -7.09
N ARG A 108 7.95 17.38 -8.11
CA ARG A 108 7.78 17.77 -9.51
C ARG A 108 6.30 17.99 -9.81
N ARG A 109 5.98 19.12 -10.44
CA ARG A 109 4.64 19.42 -10.96
C ARG A 109 4.67 19.67 -12.46
N LEU A 110 3.67 19.17 -13.15
CA LEU A 110 3.49 19.39 -14.58
C LEU A 110 2.05 19.82 -14.86
N SER A 111 1.89 20.88 -15.66
CA SER A 111 0.57 21.40 -16.05
C SER A 111 0.29 21.06 -17.50
N SER A 112 -0.95 20.69 -17.80
CA SER A 112 -1.46 20.55 -19.15
C SER A 112 -1.63 21.90 -19.84
N ARG A 113 -2.00 21.87 -21.12
CA ARG A 113 -2.62 23.04 -21.77
C ARG A 113 -3.96 23.41 -21.10
N SER A 114 -4.48 24.57 -21.47
CA SER A 114 -5.82 25.00 -21.07
C SER A 114 -6.92 24.25 -21.85
N PHE A 115 -7.98 23.88 -21.15
CA PHE A 115 -9.21 23.30 -21.66
C PHE A 115 -10.40 24.16 -21.26
N GLY A 116 -11.38 24.29 -22.16
CA GLY A 116 -12.60 25.07 -21.94
C GLY A 116 -13.65 24.37 -21.08
N SER A 117 -13.60 23.03 -21.02
CA SER A 117 -14.55 22.20 -20.28
C SER A 117 -13.84 20.99 -19.65
N ILE A 118 -14.34 20.55 -18.50
CA ILE A 118 -13.85 19.35 -17.81
C ILE A 118 -14.56 18.06 -18.25
N SER A 119 -15.73 18.19 -18.88
CA SER A 119 -16.64 17.08 -19.18
C SER A 119 -16.85 16.83 -20.68
N GLU A 120 -16.36 17.73 -21.54
CA GLU A 120 -16.38 17.49 -22.99
C GLU A 120 -15.32 16.46 -23.38
N SER A 121 -15.64 15.67 -24.41
CA SER A 121 -14.71 14.73 -25.02
C SER A 121 -13.50 15.48 -25.58
N LEU A 122 -12.30 14.94 -25.31
CA LEU A 122 -11.03 15.50 -25.77
C LEU A 122 -10.73 15.17 -27.23
N GLY A 123 -11.38 14.14 -27.80
CA GLY A 123 -11.11 13.65 -29.15
C GLY A 123 -9.70 13.08 -29.33
N LEU A 124 -9.04 12.72 -28.23
CA LEU A 124 -7.71 12.10 -28.22
C LEU A 124 -7.84 10.61 -27.96
N SER A 125 -7.09 9.79 -28.70
CA SER A 125 -7.04 8.35 -28.49
C SER A 125 -5.62 7.85 -28.60
N GLY A 126 -5.24 6.94 -27.70
CA GLY A 126 -3.92 6.35 -27.63
C GLY A 126 -3.48 6.12 -26.19
N ASP A 127 -2.42 5.35 -26.04
CA ASP A 127 -1.81 5.04 -24.74
C ASP A 127 -0.64 5.98 -24.45
N PHE A 128 -0.47 6.30 -23.17
CA PHE A 128 0.76 6.88 -22.64
C PHE A 128 1.13 6.20 -21.32
N THR A 129 2.33 6.44 -20.82
CA THR A 129 2.78 5.95 -19.53
C THR A 129 3.16 7.08 -18.58
N ILE A 130 2.89 6.88 -17.29
CA ILE A 130 3.43 7.67 -16.18
C ILE A 130 4.25 6.72 -15.31
N SER A 131 5.53 7.02 -15.11
CA SER A 131 6.45 6.19 -14.30
C SER A 131 6.43 4.70 -14.70
N GLY A 132 6.27 4.43 -15.99
CA GLY A 132 6.18 3.07 -16.54
C GLY A 132 4.81 2.38 -16.38
N LYS A 133 3.79 3.07 -15.86
CA LYS A 133 2.40 2.58 -15.78
C LYS A 133 1.56 3.14 -16.91
N GLY A 134 0.89 2.28 -17.65
CA GLY A 134 0.04 2.61 -18.78
C GLY A 134 -1.26 3.33 -18.38
N VAL A 135 -1.65 4.29 -19.20
CA VAL A 135 -2.91 5.01 -19.14
C VAL A 135 -3.48 5.06 -20.55
N GLU A 136 -4.63 4.41 -20.74
CA GLU A 136 -5.33 4.38 -22.03
C GLU A 136 -6.29 5.55 -22.16
N LEU A 137 -6.17 6.31 -23.26
CA LEU A 137 -7.13 7.33 -23.66
C LEU A 137 -7.95 6.85 -24.85
N VAL A 138 -9.26 7.03 -24.73
CA VAL A 138 -10.21 6.84 -25.83
C VAL A 138 -10.84 8.18 -26.20
N ALA A 139 -11.27 8.32 -27.46
CA ALA A 139 -11.74 9.60 -27.99
C ALA A 139 -12.84 10.27 -27.15
N ASP A 140 -13.75 9.49 -26.56
CA ASP A 140 -14.84 9.98 -25.72
C ASP A 140 -14.42 10.41 -24.31
N ASP A 141 -13.15 10.22 -23.93
CA ASP A 141 -12.67 10.64 -22.62
C ASP A 141 -12.69 12.15 -22.45
N SER A 142 -13.20 12.58 -21.30
CA SER A 142 -13.13 13.96 -20.82
C SER A 142 -11.91 14.19 -19.93
N LEU A 143 -11.62 15.45 -19.60
CA LEU A 143 -10.55 15.79 -18.66
C LEU A 143 -10.74 15.11 -17.29
N LEU A 144 -11.99 14.95 -16.84
CA LEU A 144 -12.34 14.19 -15.64
C LEU A 144 -11.96 12.72 -15.76
N ASN A 145 -12.28 12.09 -16.89
CA ASN A 145 -11.94 10.68 -17.12
C ASN A 145 -10.42 10.48 -17.12
N VAL A 146 -9.67 11.37 -17.79
CA VAL A 146 -8.20 11.30 -17.82
C VAL A 146 -7.61 11.45 -16.43
N ARG A 147 -8.12 12.38 -15.61
CA ARG A 147 -7.70 12.53 -14.21
C ARG A 147 -7.90 11.22 -13.44
N ASP A 148 -9.09 10.64 -13.56
CA ASP A 148 -9.46 9.44 -12.80
C ASP A 148 -8.64 8.23 -13.25
N LYS A 149 -8.37 8.10 -14.56
CA LYS A 149 -7.49 7.05 -15.10
C LYS A 149 -6.04 7.20 -14.63
N ILE A 150 -5.50 8.43 -14.59
CA ILE A 150 -4.14 8.66 -14.06
C ILE A 150 -4.08 8.28 -12.57
N ASN A 151 -5.04 8.74 -11.77
CA ASN A 151 -5.07 8.42 -10.34
C ASN A 151 -5.31 6.93 -10.07
N ALA A 152 -6.06 6.24 -10.94
CA ALA A 152 -6.28 4.80 -10.84
C ALA A 152 -5.06 3.96 -11.26
N ALA A 153 -4.14 4.52 -12.06
CA ALA A 153 -2.93 3.82 -12.51
C ALA A 153 -1.88 3.64 -11.40
N ASP A 154 -2.02 4.35 -10.27
CA ASP A 154 -1.14 4.25 -9.10
C ASP A 154 0.36 4.40 -9.47
N ALA A 155 0.64 5.47 -10.22
CA ALA A 155 1.95 5.71 -10.83
C ALA A 155 2.89 6.58 -9.97
N GLY A 156 2.59 6.75 -8.69
CA GLY A 156 3.29 7.70 -7.79
C GLY A 156 3.04 9.17 -8.14
N VAL A 157 1.92 9.46 -8.79
CA VAL A 157 1.53 10.81 -9.26
C VAL A 157 0.05 11.03 -8.99
N SER A 158 -0.26 12.20 -8.41
CA SER A 158 -1.63 12.68 -8.26
C SER A 158 -1.99 13.66 -9.39
N ALA A 159 -3.09 13.37 -10.09
CA ALA A 159 -3.73 14.25 -11.06
C ALA A 159 -4.88 15.03 -10.42
N GLN A 160 -4.86 16.35 -10.62
CA GLN A 160 -5.90 17.27 -10.17
C GLN A 160 -6.31 18.21 -11.30
N ILE A 161 -7.54 18.73 -11.23
CA ILE A 161 -8.04 19.72 -12.19
C ILE A 161 -8.19 21.06 -11.48
N LEU A 162 -7.58 22.10 -12.04
CA LEU A 162 -7.61 23.46 -11.54
C LEU A 162 -8.22 24.39 -12.59
N THR A 163 -9.34 25.03 -12.26
CA THR A 163 -9.91 26.11 -13.06
C THR A 163 -9.32 27.43 -12.59
N VAL A 164 -8.48 28.05 -13.42
CA VAL A 164 -7.79 29.31 -13.14
C VAL A 164 -8.71 30.50 -13.44
N ALA A 165 -9.47 30.40 -14.52
CA ALA A 165 -10.46 31.39 -14.94
C ALA A 165 -11.56 30.72 -15.79
N SER A 166 -12.61 31.46 -16.12
CA SER A 166 -13.63 30.98 -17.07
C SER A 166 -12.97 30.63 -18.41
N GLY A 167 -13.16 29.40 -18.87
CA GLY A 167 -12.52 28.88 -20.09
C GLY A 167 -11.03 28.53 -19.96
N ASP A 168 -10.42 28.63 -18.78
CA ASP A 168 -9.06 28.15 -18.52
C ASP A 168 -9.06 27.15 -17.36
N THR A 169 -9.20 25.87 -17.73
CA THR A 169 -9.07 24.75 -16.82
C THR A 169 -7.90 23.86 -17.22
N ARG A 170 -7.06 23.50 -16.25
CA ARG A 170 -5.83 22.73 -16.49
C ARG A 170 -5.78 21.53 -15.58
N MET A 171 -5.19 20.45 -16.08
CA MET A 171 -4.75 19.34 -15.26
C MET A 171 -3.36 19.62 -14.71
N ILE A 172 -3.18 19.33 -13.43
CA ILE A 172 -1.91 19.40 -12.72
C ILE A 172 -1.55 18.00 -12.24
N LEU A 173 -0.40 17.51 -12.68
CA LEU A 173 0.21 16.28 -12.21
C LEU A 173 1.25 16.64 -11.14
N THR A 174 1.21 15.98 -9.99
CA THR A 174 2.14 16.21 -8.87
C THR A 174 2.73 14.89 -8.44
N ALA A 175 4.07 14.80 -8.35
CA ALA A 175 4.73 13.64 -7.76
C ALA A 175 4.29 13.48 -6.30
N GLU A 176 3.99 12.25 -5.88
CA GLU A 176 3.63 11.98 -4.47
C GLU A 176 4.83 12.15 -3.54
N GLU A 177 6.03 11.84 -4.04
CA GLU A 177 7.30 12.01 -3.35
C GLU A 177 8.05 13.27 -3.82
N VAL A 178 8.87 13.83 -2.94
CA VAL A 178 9.77 14.95 -3.24
C VAL A 178 11.16 14.43 -3.64
N GLY A 179 11.84 15.10 -4.58
CA GLY A 179 13.22 14.71 -4.97
C GLY A 179 13.49 14.73 -6.47
N ALA A 180 14.75 14.46 -6.83
CA ALA A 180 15.36 14.77 -8.12
C ALA A 180 14.74 14.06 -9.34
N ASP A 181 14.10 12.90 -9.16
CA ASP A 181 13.58 12.11 -10.29
C ASP A 181 12.07 12.33 -10.55
N GLY A 182 11.33 12.90 -9.58
CA GLY A 182 9.90 13.17 -9.68
C GLY A 182 9.12 12.01 -10.31
N PHE A 183 8.54 12.27 -11.50
CA PHE A 183 7.93 11.24 -12.34
C PHE A 183 8.32 11.45 -13.80
N SER A 184 8.11 10.42 -14.62
CA SER A 184 8.33 10.50 -16.06
C SER A 184 7.05 10.21 -16.83
N ILE A 185 6.83 10.89 -17.95
CA ILE A 185 5.66 10.69 -18.81
C ILE A 185 6.11 10.42 -20.25
N GLN A 186 5.57 9.42 -20.94
CA GLN A 186 5.95 9.06 -22.31
C GLN A 186 4.74 8.58 -23.10
N ASP A 187 4.61 8.99 -24.36
CA ASP A 187 3.61 8.39 -25.26
C ASP A 187 3.96 6.91 -25.47
N ALA A 188 2.94 6.06 -25.49
CA ALA A 188 3.04 4.61 -25.63
C ALA A 188 2.14 4.12 -26.76
N SER A 189 1.91 4.97 -27.75
CA SER A 189 1.13 4.68 -28.95
C SER A 189 1.70 5.46 -30.15
N SER A 190 1.15 5.22 -31.33
CA SER A 190 1.50 5.98 -32.53
C SER A 190 0.97 7.42 -32.52
N ALA A 191 0.09 7.75 -31.57
CA ALA A 191 -0.44 9.09 -31.37
C ALA A 191 0.33 9.84 -30.28
N ASN A 192 0.63 11.12 -30.51
CA ASN A 192 1.25 12.00 -29.53
C ASN A 192 0.19 12.58 -28.57
N VAL A 193 -0.49 11.72 -27.81
CA VAL A 193 -1.59 12.11 -26.91
C VAL A 193 -1.10 13.07 -25.82
N LEU A 194 0.12 12.91 -25.33
CA LEU A 194 0.71 13.83 -24.34
C LEU A 194 0.96 15.22 -24.90
N GLN A 195 1.35 15.30 -26.18
CA GLN A 195 1.45 16.58 -26.87
C GLN A 195 0.04 17.19 -26.99
N GLY A 196 -0.96 16.39 -27.34
CA GLY A 196 -2.39 16.73 -27.37
C GLY A 196 -2.94 17.23 -26.03
N LEU A 197 -2.46 16.69 -24.91
CA LEU A 197 -2.76 17.17 -23.56
C LEU A 197 -1.92 18.38 -23.16
N GLY A 198 -0.85 18.69 -23.90
CA GLY A 198 0.08 19.78 -23.63
C GLY A 198 1.09 19.50 -22.52
N PHE A 199 1.32 18.22 -22.19
CA PHE A 199 2.36 17.80 -21.25
C PHE A 199 3.75 17.71 -21.89
N THR A 200 3.81 17.47 -23.21
CA THR A 200 5.05 17.37 -23.98
C THR A 200 5.05 18.34 -25.15
N SER A 201 6.26 18.62 -25.67
CA SER A 201 6.46 19.39 -26.89
C SER A 201 6.71 18.47 -28.09
N SER A 202 6.83 19.01 -29.30
CA SER A 202 7.24 18.24 -30.47
C SER A 202 8.74 17.91 -30.51
N SER A 203 9.54 18.45 -29.59
CA SER A 203 10.97 18.11 -29.51
C SER A 203 11.13 16.70 -28.97
N THR A 204 12.04 15.94 -29.56
CA THR A 204 12.37 14.59 -29.11
C THR A 204 13.86 14.50 -28.84
N ASP A 205 14.20 13.95 -27.69
CA ASP A 205 15.58 13.74 -27.23
C ASP A 205 15.67 12.36 -26.57
N ILE A 206 16.86 11.76 -26.57
CA ILE A 206 17.10 10.50 -25.87
C ILE A 206 17.01 10.76 -24.36
N LYS A 207 15.95 10.25 -23.73
CA LYS A 207 15.67 10.46 -22.30
C LYS A 207 16.85 10.11 -21.39
N ASN A 208 17.43 8.92 -21.57
CA ASN A 208 18.55 8.45 -20.76
C ASN A 208 19.82 8.35 -21.62
N ALA A 209 20.27 9.49 -22.13
CA ALA A 209 21.51 9.55 -22.92
C ALA A 209 22.75 9.29 -22.05
N PHE A 210 23.76 8.66 -22.64
CA PHE A 210 25.12 8.60 -22.12
C PHE A 210 26.11 8.85 -23.26
N ALA A 211 27.41 8.92 -22.95
CA ALA A 211 28.45 9.38 -23.88
C ALA A 211 28.45 8.72 -25.27
N SER A 212 27.95 7.49 -25.39
CA SER A 212 27.91 6.74 -26.65
C SER A 212 26.58 6.01 -26.89
N GLY A 213 25.45 6.51 -26.38
CA GLY A 213 24.15 5.89 -26.64
C GLY A 213 23.02 6.30 -25.71
N GLY A 214 22.00 5.45 -25.61
CA GLY A 214 20.84 5.63 -24.73
C GLY A 214 20.53 4.38 -23.91
N ARG A 215 19.90 4.56 -22.75
CA ARG A 215 19.38 3.47 -21.91
C ARG A 215 17.85 3.47 -21.91
N SER A 216 17.25 2.30 -21.81
CA SER A 216 15.82 2.19 -21.49
C SER A 216 15.55 2.67 -20.06
N GLY A 217 14.27 2.70 -19.67
CA GLY A 217 13.92 2.68 -18.24
C GLY A 217 14.28 1.35 -17.59
N GLN A 218 14.14 1.28 -16.27
CA GLN A 218 14.19 0.02 -15.52
C GLN A 218 12.86 -0.72 -15.66
N PHE A 219 12.93 -2.03 -15.82
CA PHE A 219 11.78 -2.92 -15.88
C PHE A 219 11.91 -4.02 -14.84
N LEU A 220 10.78 -4.59 -14.44
CA LEU A 220 10.73 -5.65 -13.41
C LEU A 220 11.22 -7.02 -13.92
N ALA A 221 11.25 -7.23 -15.24
CA ALA A 221 11.72 -8.44 -15.86
C ALA A 221 12.27 -8.15 -17.27
N SER A 222 13.14 -9.02 -17.77
CA SER A 222 13.71 -8.95 -19.13
C SER A 222 13.07 -9.91 -20.13
N ASP A 223 12.34 -10.91 -19.63
CA ASP A 223 11.77 -12.04 -20.37
C ASP A 223 10.23 -11.97 -20.54
N GLN A 224 9.62 -10.88 -20.07
CA GLN A 224 8.19 -10.59 -20.25
C GLN A 224 7.98 -9.57 -21.37
N ALA A 225 6.82 -9.63 -22.03
CA ALA A 225 6.46 -8.66 -23.06
C ALA A 225 6.44 -7.24 -22.47
N VAL A 226 7.07 -6.29 -23.18
CA VAL A 226 7.24 -4.91 -22.68
C VAL A 226 5.89 -4.22 -22.46
N GLY A 227 4.90 -4.48 -23.32
CA GLY A 227 3.56 -3.94 -23.17
C GLY A 227 2.87 -4.41 -21.88
N THR A 228 3.07 -5.67 -21.48
CA THR A 228 2.58 -6.20 -20.19
C THR A 228 3.31 -5.55 -19.02
N LEU A 229 4.64 -5.40 -19.10
CA LEU A 229 5.43 -4.74 -18.06
C LEU A 229 5.01 -3.29 -17.84
N LEU A 230 4.61 -2.61 -18.92
CA LEU A 230 4.08 -1.25 -18.89
C LEU A 230 2.58 -1.18 -18.55
N GLY A 231 1.86 -2.31 -18.50
CA GLY A 231 0.43 -2.33 -18.26
C GLY A 231 -0.39 -1.64 -19.35
N LEU A 232 0.04 -1.72 -20.62
CA LEU A 232 -0.66 -1.08 -21.74
C LEU A 232 -1.95 -1.83 -22.08
N GLY A 233 -3.05 -1.09 -22.28
CA GLY A 233 -4.31 -1.63 -22.76
C GLY A 233 -4.23 -2.06 -24.22
N SER A 234 -3.50 -1.29 -25.05
CA SER A 234 -3.24 -1.58 -26.45
C SER A 234 -1.75 -1.46 -26.77
N SER A 235 -1.03 -2.58 -26.73
CA SER A 235 0.41 -2.57 -26.97
C SER A 235 0.74 -2.20 -28.43
N PRO A 236 1.55 -1.14 -28.67
CA PRO A 236 1.87 -0.71 -30.03
C PRO A 236 2.88 -1.64 -30.70
N SER A 237 2.83 -1.65 -32.03
CA SER A 237 3.85 -2.26 -32.89
C SER A 237 4.21 -1.31 -34.03
N GLY A 238 5.42 -1.43 -34.56
CA GLY A 238 5.91 -0.58 -35.64
C GLY A 238 7.39 -0.78 -35.92
N THR A 239 7.91 -0.01 -36.86
CA THR A 239 9.33 -0.01 -37.21
C THR A 239 10.01 1.20 -36.60
N ILE A 240 11.14 0.97 -35.93
CA ILE A 240 12.04 2.03 -35.45
C ILE A 240 13.30 2.07 -36.30
N SER A 241 13.91 3.24 -36.41
CA SER A 241 15.23 3.40 -37.03
C SER A 241 16.31 3.31 -35.94
N VAL A 242 17.32 2.47 -36.17
CA VAL A 242 18.49 2.32 -35.30
C VAL A 242 19.73 2.50 -36.18
N GLY A 243 20.34 3.69 -36.14
CA GLY A 243 21.44 4.01 -37.04
C GLY A 243 20.98 4.02 -38.50
N ASP A 244 21.59 3.16 -39.31
CA ASP A 244 21.31 2.95 -40.74
C ASP A 244 20.30 1.83 -41.02
N GLU A 245 19.79 1.16 -39.99
CA GLU A 245 18.89 0.01 -40.13
C GLU A 245 17.47 0.29 -39.60
N GLU A 246 16.51 -0.51 -40.08
CA GLU A 246 15.12 -0.53 -39.63
C GLU A 246 14.83 -1.80 -38.82
N VAL A 247 14.25 -1.65 -37.64
CA VAL A 247 13.93 -2.77 -36.73
C VAL A 247 12.45 -2.78 -36.39
N ALA A 248 11.77 -3.89 -36.70
CA ALA A 248 10.36 -4.08 -36.36
C ALA A 248 10.19 -4.52 -34.90
N ILE A 249 9.45 -3.74 -34.12
CA ILE A 249 9.18 -3.94 -32.71
C ILE A 249 7.66 -4.12 -32.50
N ASP A 250 7.28 -5.10 -31.70
CA ASP A 250 5.91 -5.34 -31.26
C ASP A 250 5.88 -5.48 -29.75
N LEU A 251 5.42 -4.46 -29.02
CA LEU A 251 5.43 -4.48 -27.56
C LEU A 251 4.44 -5.50 -26.97
N ALA A 252 3.51 -6.04 -27.77
CA ALA A 252 2.60 -7.09 -27.31
C ALA A 252 3.32 -8.42 -27.11
N THR A 253 4.40 -8.67 -27.85
CA THR A 253 5.08 -9.98 -27.89
C THR A 253 6.57 -9.89 -27.58
N ASP A 254 7.21 -8.76 -27.89
CA ASP A 254 8.64 -8.58 -27.68
C ASP A 254 8.98 -8.32 -26.21
N THR A 255 9.96 -9.07 -25.73
CA THR A 255 10.61 -8.89 -24.43
C THR A 255 11.83 -7.97 -24.57
N LEU A 256 12.43 -7.50 -23.47
CA LEU A 256 13.67 -6.71 -23.56
C LEU A 256 14.80 -7.51 -24.24
N GLU A 257 14.87 -8.82 -23.96
CA GLU A 257 15.82 -9.72 -24.61
C GLU A 257 15.51 -9.90 -26.10
N GLY A 258 14.23 -10.02 -26.46
CA GLY A 258 13.79 -10.10 -27.85
C GLY A 258 14.11 -8.83 -28.64
N ILE A 259 13.87 -7.65 -28.07
CA ILE A 259 14.23 -6.37 -28.69
C ILE A 259 15.74 -6.26 -28.89
N ARG A 260 16.54 -6.63 -27.87
CA ARG A 260 18.01 -6.69 -27.99
C ARG A 260 18.44 -7.57 -29.16
N ASP A 261 17.88 -8.77 -29.26
CA ASP A 261 18.26 -9.75 -30.27
C ASP A 261 17.87 -9.27 -31.68
N LYS A 262 16.70 -8.65 -31.83
CA LYS A 262 16.28 -8.03 -33.09
C LYS A 262 17.22 -6.90 -33.53
N ILE A 263 17.61 -6.01 -32.62
CA ILE A 263 18.55 -4.91 -32.94
C ILE A 263 19.91 -5.48 -33.35
N ASN A 264 20.45 -6.44 -32.59
CA ASN A 264 21.76 -7.02 -32.90
C ASN A 264 21.74 -7.87 -34.19
N ALA A 265 20.61 -8.50 -34.52
CA ALA A 265 20.44 -9.24 -35.77
C ALA A 265 20.36 -8.33 -37.00
N ALA A 266 19.79 -7.13 -36.86
CA ALA A 266 19.80 -6.11 -37.92
C ALA A 266 21.20 -5.55 -38.20
N ALA A 267 22.14 -5.70 -37.25
CA ALA A 267 23.54 -5.29 -37.36
C ALA A 267 23.78 -3.81 -37.79
N PRO A 268 23.11 -2.82 -37.16
CA PRO A 268 23.34 -1.41 -37.44
C PRO A 268 24.79 -0.98 -37.20
N THR A 269 25.31 -0.12 -38.09
CA THR A 269 26.71 0.28 -38.09
C THR A 269 27.09 0.98 -36.78
N GLY A 270 28.01 0.38 -36.02
CA GLY A 270 28.54 0.96 -34.78
C GLY A 270 27.59 0.90 -33.57
N VAL A 271 26.50 0.13 -33.65
CA VAL A 271 25.50 0.01 -32.57
C VAL A 271 25.44 -1.43 -32.07
N THR A 272 25.36 -1.59 -30.74
CA THR A 272 25.13 -2.88 -30.08
C THR A 272 24.11 -2.71 -28.96
N ALA A 273 23.11 -3.58 -28.89
CA ALA A 273 22.14 -3.63 -27.81
C ALA A 273 22.54 -4.67 -26.76
N THR A 274 22.36 -4.34 -25.48
CA THR A 274 22.55 -5.26 -24.34
C THR A 274 21.45 -5.06 -23.31
N VAL A 275 21.13 -6.12 -22.57
CA VAL A 275 20.22 -6.06 -21.41
C VAL A 275 21.07 -6.27 -20.16
N SER A 276 21.03 -5.31 -19.24
CA SER A 276 21.67 -5.41 -17.94
C SER A 276 20.62 -5.86 -16.93
N THR A 277 20.78 -7.06 -16.40
CA THR A 277 19.98 -7.61 -15.29
C THR A 277 20.63 -7.30 -13.95
#